data_AF-A0A6A6HZQ9-F1
#
_entry.id   AF-A0A6A6HZQ9-F1
#
_cell.length_a   1.000
_cell.length_b   1.000
_cell.length_c   1.000
_cell.angle_alpha   90.00
_cell.angle_beta   90.00
_cell.angle_gamma   90.00
#
_symmetry.space_group_name_H-M   'P 1'
#
loop_
_entity.id
_entity.type
_entity.pdbx_description
1 polymer ?
#
loop_
_entity_poly.entity_id
_entity_poly.type
_entity_poly.pdbx_seq_one_letter_code
_entity_poly.pdbx_strand_id
1 'polypeptide(L)'
;IDPSSVSASDRSTWCRSQTDTCSTLCDANTSENACDANTLDFSCACVAQVSFNISDYNGSIPAFECTTWIQQCVLQSSVNGTEQQQQCLSHSCGTKDAVALPVGSDATSVGSATSTAA
;
A
#
# COMPACT_ATOMS: atom_id res chain seq x y z
N ILE A 1 -0.12 13.03 1.98
CA ILE A 1 0.76 14.13 1.48
C ILE A 1 -0.13 15.18 0.81
N ASP A 2 0.39 16.29 0.30
CA ASP A 2 -0.41 17.13 -0.59
C ASP A 2 -0.38 16.55 -2.03
N PRO A 3 -1.52 16.15 -2.63
CA PRO A 3 -1.55 15.58 -3.98
C PRO A 3 -0.95 16.52 -5.02
N SER A 4 -1.12 17.84 -4.87
CA SER A 4 -0.59 18.83 -5.82
C SER A 4 0.94 18.94 -5.77
N SER A 5 1.59 18.45 -4.70
CA SER A 5 3.05 18.32 -4.62
C SER A 5 3.64 17.23 -5.53
N VAL A 6 2.79 16.35 -6.08
CA VAL A 6 3.16 15.27 -7.00
C VAL A 6 2.71 15.63 -8.42
N SER A 7 3.49 15.28 -9.45
CA SER A 7 3.12 15.62 -10.83
C SER A 7 1.86 14.87 -11.26
N ALA A 8 1.03 15.47 -12.12
CA ALA A 8 -0.19 14.80 -12.62
C ALA A 8 0.11 13.47 -13.33
N SER A 9 1.26 13.37 -14.00
CA SER A 9 1.74 12.14 -14.63
C SER A 9 2.06 11.04 -13.60
N ASP A 10 2.71 11.40 -12.50
CA ASP A 10 3.01 10.46 -11.41
C ASP A 10 1.73 9.99 -10.73
N ARG A 11 0.81 10.91 -10.41
CA ARG A 11 -0.50 10.55 -9.82
C ARG A 11 -1.31 9.61 -10.71
N SER A 12 -1.28 9.85 -12.03
CA SER A 12 -1.92 8.96 -13.00
C SER A 12 -1.29 7.57 -13.01
N THR A 13 0.04 7.50 -12.89
CA THR A 13 0.80 6.24 -12.81
C THR A 13 0.49 5.50 -11.51
N TRP A 14 0.40 6.21 -10.38
CA TRP A 14 0.05 5.65 -9.09
C TRP A 14 -1.37 5.09 -9.08
N CYS A 15 -2.34 5.83 -9.65
CA CYS A 15 -3.69 5.32 -9.79
C CYS A 15 -3.75 4.04 -10.63
N ARG A 16 -3.00 3.98 -11.73
CA ARG A 16 -2.94 2.77 -12.55
C ARG A 16 -2.34 1.59 -11.79
N SER A 17 -1.26 1.82 -11.05
CA SER A 17 -0.65 0.82 -10.18
C SER A 17 -1.61 0.33 -9.09
N GLN A 18 -2.37 1.24 -8.47
CA GLN A 18 -3.38 0.90 -7.47
C GLN A 18 -4.47 0.01 -8.07
N THR A 19 -4.98 0.37 -9.26
CA THR A 19 -6.02 -0.42 -9.92
C THR A 19 -5.51 -1.79 -10.37
N ASP A 20 -4.26 -1.87 -10.81
CA ASP A 20 -3.61 -3.13 -11.19
C ASP A 20 -3.35 -4.01 -9.95
N THR A 21 -2.94 -3.41 -8.83
CA THR A 21 -2.78 -4.06 -7.53
C THR A 21 -4.12 -4.64 -7.07
N CYS A 22 -5.18 -3.83 -7.07
CA CYS A 22 -6.53 -4.25 -6.72
C CYS A 22 -7.00 -5.42 -7.59
N SER A 23 -6.83 -5.31 -8.91
CA SER A 23 -7.16 -6.38 -9.84
C SER A 23 -6.37 -7.67 -9.55
N THR A 24 -5.09 -7.55 -9.22
CA THR A 24 -4.25 -8.71 -8.89
C THR A 24 -4.72 -9.38 -7.60
N LEU A 25 -4.98 -8.62 -6.54
CA LEU A 25 -5.44 -9.13 -5.25
C LEU A 25 -6.79 -9.85 -5.37
N CYS A 26 -7.68 -9.31 -6.21
CA CYS A 26 -8.99 -9.88 -6.47
C CYS A 26 -9.02 -10.97 -7.54
N ASP A 27 -7.87 -11.40 -8.07
CA ASP A 27 -7.80 -12.36 -9.18
C ASP A 27 -8.69 -11.94 -10.38
N ALA A 28 -8.55 -10.68 -10.78
CA ALA A 28 -9.35 -9.97 -11.79
C ALA A 28 -10.86 -9.85 -11.50
N ASN A 29 -11.34 -10.28 -10.33
CA ASN A 29 -12.75 -10.22 -9.91
C ASN A 29 -13.00 -9.06 -8.93
N THR A 30 -12.91 -7.83 -9.42
CA THR A 30 -13.19 -6.61 -8.65
C THR A 30 -14.66 -6.21 -8.73
N SER A 31 -15.27 -5.86 -7.60
CA SER A 31 -16.59 -5.22 -7.52
C SER A 31 -16.47 -3.70 -7.56
N GLU A 32 -15.42 -3.16 -6.95
CA GLU A 32 -15.01 -1.76 -7.06
C GLU A 32 -13.51 -1.68 -7.30
N ASN A 33 -13.11 -0.83 -8.24
CA ASN A 33 -11.70 -0.58 -8.55
C ASN A 33 -11.55 0.81 -9.16
N ALA A 34 -11.57 1.84 -8.31
CA ALA A 34 -11.52 3.24 -8.73
C ALA A 34 -10.33 3.96 -8.09
N CYS A 35 -9.82 4.96 -8.79
CA CYS A 35 -8.82 5.87 -8.26
C CYS A 35 -8.99 7.26 -8.88
N ASP A 36 -9.00 8.29 -8.05
CA ASP A 36 -9.02 9.70 -8.46
C ASP A 36 -7.61 10.28 -8.39
N ALA A 37 -7.02 10.59 -9.54
CA ALA A 37 -5.66 11.10 -9.62
C ALA A 37 -5.52 12.56 -9.13
N ASN A 38 -6.60 13.29 -8.86
CA ASN A 38 -6.55 14.65 -8.33
C ASN A 38 -6.58 14.65 -6.80
N THR A 39 -7.41 13.81 -6.21
CA THR A 39 -7.56 13.71 -4.75
C THR A 39 -6.71 12.61 -4.14
N LEU A 40 -6.20 11.68 -4.96
CA LEU A 40 -5.59 10.41 -4.54
C LEU A 40 -6.57 9.52 -3.74
N ASP A 41 -7.87 9.72 -3.93
CA ASP A 41 -8.89 8.84 -3.36
C ASP A 41 -8.92 7.51 -4.15
N PHE A 42 -9.17 6.40 -3.47
CA PHE A 42 -9.22 5.09 -4.09
C PHE A 42 -10.29 4.21 -3.46
N SER A 43 -10.87 3.34 -4.26
CA SER A 43 -11.71 2.25 -3.79
C SER A 43 -11.27 0.93 -4.43
N CYS A 44 -11.20 -0.11 -3.61
CA CYS A 44 -10.89 -1.45 -4.06
C CYS A 44 -11.71 -2.45 -3.24
N ALA A 45 -12.56 -3.19 -3.94
CA ALA A 45 -13.34 -4.27 -3.36
C ALA A 45 -13.37 -5.42 -4.37
N CYS A 46 -13.28 -6.65 -3.88
CA CYS A 46 -13.45 -7.83 -4.72
C CYS A 46 -14.93 -8.25 -4.75
N VAL A 47 -15.34 -8.97 -5.80
CA VAL A 47 -16.66 -9.62 -5.86
C VAL A 47 -16.74 -10.72 -4.81
N ALA A 48 -15.63 -11.45 -4.62
CA ALA A 48 -15.44 -12.32 -3.48
C ALA A 48 -15.35 -11.50 -2.18
N GLN A 49 -15.92 -12.00 -1.08
CA GLN A 49 -15.78 -11.38 0.24
C GLN A 49 -14.40 -11.64 0.86
N VAL A 50 -13.34 -11.27 0.16
CA VAL A 50 -11.97 -11.29 0.69
C VAL A 50 -11.68 -9.98 1.42
N SER A 51 -11.08 -10.08 2.60
CA SER A 51 -10.69 -8.93 3.41
C SER A 51 -9.18 -8.73 3.32
N PHE A 52 -8.74 -7.57 2.82
CA PHE A 52 -7.33 -7.19 2.75
C PHE A 52 -7.19 -5.70 3.01
N ASN A 53 -6.01 -5.30 3.47
CA ASN A 53 -5.66 -3.89 3.59
C ASN A 53 -4.79 -3.51 2.40
N ILE A 54 -5.36 -2.76 1.45
CA ILE A 54 -4.62 -2.34 0.25
C ILE A 54 -3.40 -1.47 0.58
N SER A 55 -3.39 -0.83 1.75
CA SER A 55 -2.27 0.00 2.22
C SER A 55 -1.01 -0.78 2.56
N ASP A 56 -1.12 -2.09 2.73
CA ASP A 56 0.04 -2.94 2.99
C ASP A 56 0.87 -3.19 1.71
N TYR A 57 0.32 -2.89 0.53
CA TYR A 57 0.90 -3.25 -0.75
C TYR A 57 1.66 -2.09 -1.39
N ASN A 58 2.83 -2.38 -1.95
CA ASN A 58 3.72 -1.35 -2.51
C ASN A 58 3.12 -0.61 -3.72
N GLY A 59 2.24 -1.27 -4.46
CA GLY A 59 1.59 -0.71 -5.64
C GLY A 59 0.37 0.15 -5.34
N SER A 60 0.12 0.46 -4.06
CA SER A 60 -1.06 1.20 -3.62
C SER A 60 -0.81 2.69 -3.45
N ILE A 61 -1.86 3.50 -3.63
CA ILE A 61 -1.82 4.94 -3.34
C ILE A 61 -1.23 5.25 -1.96
N PRO A 62 -1.71 4.68 -0.85
CA PRO A 62 -1.15 4.95 0.48
C PRO A 62 0.33 4.57 0.60
N ALA A 63 0.81 3.53 -0.10
CA ALA A 63 2.24 3.22 -0.12
C ALA A 63 3.05 4.28 -0.89
N PHE A 64 2.55 4.76 -2.04
CA PHE A 64 3.18 5.87 -2.78
C PHE A 64 3.17 7.19 -2.00
N GLU A 65 2.06 7.50 -1.33
CA GLU A 65 1.96 8.67 -0.46
C GLU A 65 2.96 8.60 0.69
N CYS A 66 3.05 7.44 1.34
CA CYS A 66 3.97 7.21 2.44
C CYS A 66 5.44 7.34 1.99
N THR A 67 5.82 6.70 0.88
CA THR A 67 7.19 6.77 0.36
C THR A 67 7.58 8.19 -0.05
N THR A 68 6.65 8.92 -0.68
CA THR A 68 6.84 10.33 -1.04
C THR A 68 6.95 11.22 0.20
N TRP A 69 6.15 10.96 1.24
CA TRP A 69 6.27 11.66 2.51
C TRP A 69 7.64 11.43 3.14
N ILE A 70 8.15 10.19 3.17
CA ILE A 70 9.48 9.89 3.70
C ILE A 70 10.54 10.65 2.90
N GLN A 71 10.47 10.68 1.57
CA GLN A 71 11.41 11.44 0.74
C GLN A 71 11.39 12.93 1.07
N GLN A 72 10.19 13.53 1.17
CA GLN A 72 10.04 14.94 1.54
C GLN A 72 10.57 15.21 2.96
N CYS A 73 10.28 14.32 3.91
CA CYS A 73 10.77 14.39 5.29
C CYS A 73 12.31 14.33 5.34
N VAL A 74 12.93 13.41 4.60
CA VAL A 74 14.38 13.25 4.49
C VAL A 74 15.05 14.47 3.86
N LEU A 75 14.44 15.05 2.82
CA LEU A 75 14.93 16.27 2.18
C LEU A 75 14.90 17.46 3.14
N GLN A 76 13.83 17.62 3.91
CA GLN A 76 13.70 18.70 4.91
C GLN A 76 14.64 18.48 6.13
N SER A 77 14.84 17.23 6.54
CA SER A 77 15.72 16.90 7.67
C SER A 77 17.22 16.98 7.35
N SER A 78 17.60 16.93 6.07
CA SER A 78 18.99 17.19 5.65
C SER A 78 19.53 18.56 6.08
N VAL A 79 18.63 19.52 6.37
CA VAL A 79 18.95 20.84 6.91
C VAL A 79 19.12 20.81 8.44
N ASN A 80 18.55 19.83 9.13
CA ASN A 80 18.39 19.78 10.59
C ASN A 80 19.28 18.74 11.30
N GLY A 81 19.80 17.73 10.58
CA GLY A 81 20.73 16.72 11.10
C GLY A 81 20.33 15.26 10.82
N THR A 82 21.26 14.34 11.07
CA THR A 82 21.10 12.90 10.77
C THR A 82 20.03 12.19 11.63
N GLU A 83 19.70 12.75 12.79
CA GLU A 83 18.77 12.14 13.75
C GLU A 83 17.31 12.30 13.32
N GLN A 84 16.91 13.48 12.81
CA GLN A 84 15.57 13.64 12.20
C GLN A 84 15.42 12.78 10.93
N GLN A 85 16.51 12.59 10.19
CA GLN A 85 16.52 11.75 8.99
C GLN A 85 16.19 10.28 9.34
N GLN A 86 16.74 9.77 10.44
CA GLN A 86 16.42 8.43 10.95
C GLN A 86 14.97 8.31 11.40
N GLN A 87 14.36 9.36 11.96
CA GLN A 87 12.94 9.36 12.30
C GLN A 87 12.02 9.34 11.07
N CYS A 88 12.40 10.01 9.98
CA CYS A 88 11.67 9.89 8.71
C CYS A 88 11.73 8.45 8.17
N LEU A 89 12.93 7.85 8.20
CA LEU A 89 13.18 6.51 7.66
C LEU A 89 12.63 5.36 8.53
N SER A 90 12.30 5.63 9.80
CA SER A 90 11.68 4.62 10.68
C SER A 90 10.20 4.37 10.35
N HIS A 91 9.61 5.19 9.49
CA HIS A 91 8.23 5.03 9.05
C HIS A 91 8.11 3.88 8.04
N SER A 92 7.24 2.91 8.32
CA SER A 92 7.02 1.76 7.44
C SER A 92 5.88 2.02 6.47
N CYS A 93 6.17 1.97 5.17
CA CYS A 93 5.16 1.99 4.11
C CYS A 93 4.72 0.58 3.71
N GLY A 94 3.65 0.48 2.92
CA GLY A 94 3.25 -0.76 2.28
C GLY A 94 4.38 -1.32 1.41
N THR A 95 4.82 -2.54 1.70
CA THR A 95 5.94 -3.20 1.00
C THR A 95 5.55 -4.55 0.40
N LYS A 96 4.33 -5.04 0.69
CA LYS A 96 3.88 -6.34 0.17
C LYS A 96 3.68 -6.27 -1.34
N ASP A 97 4.08 -7.33 -2.03
CA ASP A 97 3.76 -7.51 -3.43
C ASP A 97 2.32 -8.02 -3.58
N ALA A 98 1.61 -7.52 -4.60
CA ALA A 98 0.26 -7.95 -4.89
C ALA A 98 0.26 -9.38 -5.43
N VAL A 99 -0.47 -10.27 -4.77
CA VAL A 99 -0.68 -11.66 -5.22
C VAL A 99 -2.16 -11.98 -5.10
N ALA A 100 -2.68 -12.79 -6.02
CA ALA A 100 -4.07 -13.23 -5.99
C ALA A 100 -4.41 -13.85 -4.62
N LEU A 101 -5.40 -13.28 -3.95
CA LEU A 101 -5.85 -13.76 -2.65
C LEU A 101 -6.80 -14.94 -2.88
N PRO A 102 -6.63 -16.07 -2.18
CA PRO A 102 -7.52 -17.20 -2.36
C PRO A 102 -8.91 -16.83 -1.82
N VAL A 103 -9.94 -17.03 -2.66
CA VAL A 103 -11.34 -16.84 -2.25
C VAL A 103 -11.66 -17.76 -1.07
N GLY A 104 -12.04 -17.18 0.07
CA GLY A 104 -12.35 -17.92 1.29
C GLY A 104 -11.19 -18.12 2.27
N SER A 105 -10.07 -17.42 2.12
CA SER A 105 -9.06 -17.38 3.18
C SER A 105 -9.49 -16.41 4.27
N ASP A 106 -10.29 -16.89 5.22
CA ASP A 106 -10.05 -16.50 6.61
C ASP A 106 -8.53 -16.63 6.81
N ALA A 107 -7.85 -15.53 7.14
CA ALA A 107 -6.49 -15.60 7.63
C ALA A 107 -6.53 -16.41 8.93
N THR A 108 -6.51 -17.73 8.81
CA THR A 108 -6.29 -18.63 9.93
C THR A 108 -4.86 -18.36 10.33
N SER A 109 -4.72 -17.56 11.38
CA SER A 109 -3.52 -17.51 12.20
C SER A 109 -3.01 -18.94 12.36
N VAL A 110 -1.94 -19.29 11.65
CA VAL A 110 -1.11 -20.43 12.01
C VAL A 110 -0.38 -20.03 13.29
N GLY A 111 -1.15 -20.06 14.39
CA GLY A 111 -0.60 -20.08 15.72
C GLY A 111 0.35 -21.26 15.80
N SER A 112 1.58 -20.97 16.17
CA SER A 112 2.65 -21.93 16.42
C SER A 112 2.13 -23.16 17.16
N ALA A 113 2.03 -24.30 16.47
CA ALA A 113 1.95 -25.58 17.12
C ALA A 113 3.38 -26.03 17.45
N THR A 114 3.86 -25.62 18.62
CA THR A 114 5.01 -26.26 19.26
C THR A 114 4.61 -27.70 19.56
N SER A 115 5.03 -28.65 18.73
CA SER A 115 4.91 -30.08 19.04
C SER A 115 6.08 -30.49 19.93
N THR A 116 5.86 -30.42 21.25
CA THR A 116 6.63 -31.16 22.24
C THR A 116 5.98 -32.53 22.43
N ALA A 117 6.71 -33.62 22.15
CA ALA A 117 6.57 -34.99 22.69
C ALA A 117 7.35 -35.96 21.75
N ALA A 118 8.14 -36.94 22.20
CA ALA A 118 8.40 -37.52 23.51
C ALA A 118 9.84 -38.08 23.54
#